data_AF-A0A3B0W8J5-F1
#
_entry.id   AF-A0A3B0W8J5-F1
#
_cell.length_a   1.000
_cell.length_b   1.000
_cell.length_c   1.000
_cell.angle_alpha   90.00
_cell.angle_beta   90.00
_cell.angle_gamma   90.00
#
_symmetry.space_group_name_H-M   'P 1'
#
loop_
_entity.id
_entity.type
_entity.pdbx_description
1 polymer ?
#
loop_
_entity_poly.entity_id
_entity_poly.type
_entity_poly.pdbx_seq_one_letter_code
_entity_poly.pdbx_strand_id
1 'polypeptide(L)'
;MSIFNKIFLTALLAGGLAGLILAGVQSLTVAPMILEAETYEIAGGAGHHAEGVLHDEQVWAPEDGGERTFYTVINSVAVGVGFGLLLTACYTLRRSVTLRSGVWWGFAGFAVFHLAPALGLPPELPGDAAAGVGVRQTWWVLTVLATAIGLSILVFQPARYLKLAGVALIVLPHLFGAPQPEVHGGLAPDDLRSAFILTSLISNAIFWMVLGLLSAFFFNQIGEQKSATTQRVVR
;
A
#
# COMPACT_ATOMS: atom_id res chain seq x y z
N MET A 1 6.76 -7.20 29.55
CA MET A 1 6.06 -7.37 28.26
C MET A 1 6.87 -8.29 27.35
N SER A 2 6.23 -9.27 26.70
CA SER A 2 6.86 -10.16 25.72
C SER A 2 7.17 -9.41 24.42
N ILE A 3 8.08 -9.94 23.60
CA ILE A 3 8.38 -9.38 22.27
C ILE A 3 7.14 -9.34 21.37
N PHE A 4 6.29 -10.37 21.48
CA PHE A 4 5.02 -10.46 20.76
C PHE A 4 4.10 -9.29 21.11
N ASN A 5 3.86 -9.02 22.40
CA ASN A 5 2.99 -7.92 22.83
C ASN A 5 3.54 -6.56 22.38
N LYS A 6 4.87 -6.40 22.33
CA LYS A 6 5.52 -5.18 21.83
C LYS A 6 5.24 -4.97 20.35
N ILE A 7 5.45 -6.00 19.52
CA ILE A 7 5.15 -5.98 18.07
C ILE A 7 3.67 -5.64 17.86
N PHE A 8 2.79 -6.41 18.50
CA PHE A 8 1.35 -6.29 18.33
C PHE A 8 0.82 -4.90 18.72
N LEU A 9 1.16 -4.39 19.91
CA LEU A 9 0.69 -3.07 20.34
C LEU A 9 1.27 -1.93 19.51
N THR A 10 2.54 -2.03 19.12
CA THR A 10 3.17 -1.01 18.26
C THR A 10 2.45 -0.96 16.92
N ALA A 11 2.20 -2.12 16.31
CA ALA A 11 1.49 -2.22 15.04
C ALA A 11 0.04 -1.74 15.15
N LEU A 12 -0.66 -2.08 16.23
CA LEU A 12 -2.04 -1.65 16.44
C LEU A 12 -2.15 -0.12 16.56
N LEU A 13 -1.28 0.51 17.36
CA LEU A 13 -1.29 1.96 17.56
C LEU A 13 -0.80 2.72 16.32
N ALA A 14 0.36 2.34 15.79
CA ALA A 14 0.95 3.02 14.64
C ALA A 14 0.12 2.77 13.36
N GLY A 15 -0.24 1.51 13.12
CA GLY A 15 -1.01 1.09 11.97
C GLY A 15 -2.44 1.61 12.01
N GLY A 16 -3.09 1.57 13.17
CA GLY A 16 -4.42 2.14 13.34
C GLY A 16 -4.45 3.64 13.05
N LEU A 17 -3.53 4.41 13.64
CA LEU A 17 -3.47 5.86 13.41
C LEU A 17 -3.10 6.21 11.96
N ALA A 18 -2.12 5.53 11.38
CA ALA A 18 -1.74 5.73 9.98
C ALA A 18 -2.90 5.36 9.03
N GLY A 19 -3.62 4.27 9.32
CA GLY A 19 -4.79 3.84 8.56
C GLY A 19 -5.96 4.83 8.64
N LEU A 20 -6.22 5.41 9.82
CA LEU A 20 -7.21 6.49 9.96
C LEU A 20 -6.85 7.73 9.13
N ILE A 21 -5.57 8.12 9.15
CA ILE A 21 -5.08 9.24 8.33
C ILE A 21 -5.25 8.91 6.84
N LEU A 22 -4.88 7.70 6.41
CA LEU A 22 -5.06 7.27 5.02
C LEU A 22 -6.52 7.32 4.60
N ALA A 23 -7.44 6.82 5.44
CA ALA A 23 -8.87 6.87 5.16
C ALA A 23 -9.35 8.31 4.95
N GLY A 24 -8.96 9.23 5.85
CA GLY A 24 -9.30 10.65 5.72
C GLY A 24 -8.75 11.28 4.43
N VAL A 25 -7.49 10.98 4.07
CA VAL A 25 -6.90 11.44 2.81
C VAL A 25 -7.66 10.90 1.61
N GLN A 26 -7.97 9.59 1.59
CA GLN A 26 -8.69 8.93 0.49
C GLN A 26 -10.11 9.49 0.34
N SER A 27 -10.84 9.70 1.44
CA SER A 27 -12.19 10.28 1.41
C SER A 27 -12.22 11.69 0.80
N LEU A 28 -11.15 12.47 0.98
CA LEU A 28 -11.08 13.86 0.49
C LEU A 28 -10.50 13.98 -0.92
N THR A 29 -9.81 12.96 -1.43
CA THR A 29 -9.01 13.07 -2.65
C THR A 29 -9.33 11.99 -3.68
N VAL A 30 -9.18 10.73 -3.29
CA VAL A 30 -9.35 9.56 -4.17
C VAL A 30 -10.85 9.29 -4.41
N ALA A 31 -11.68 9.34 -3.37
CA ALA A 31 -13.10 9.01 -3.48
C ALA A 31 -13.88 9.92 -4.44
N PRO A 32 -13.70 11.26 -4.46
CA PRO A 32 -14.34 12.11 -5.45
C PRO A 32 -13.99 11.73 -6.91
N MET A 33 -12.73 11.35 -7.17
CA MET A 33 -12.29 10.94 -8.51
C MET A 33 -12.92 9.61 -8.95
N ILE A 34 -13.10 8.68 -8.00
CA ILE A 34 -13.81 7.41 -8.24
C ILE A 34 -15.27 7.69 -8.60
N LEU A 35 -15.97 8.51 -7.81
CA LEU A 35 -17.36 8.87 -8.08
C LEU A 35 -17.52 9.59 -9.43
N GLU A 36 -16.57 10.44 -9.79
CA GLU A 36 -16.56 11.09 -11.10
C GLU A 36 -16.36 10.06 -12.23
N ALA A 37 -15.43 9.12 -12.09
CA ALA A 37 -15.17 8.06 -13.06
C ALA A 37 -16.39 7.13 -13.27
N GLU A 38 -17.10 6.78 -12.19
CA GLU A 38 -18.32 5.97 -12.23
C GLU A 38 -19.41 6.62 -13.14
N THR A 39 -19.48 7.96 -13.24
CA THR A 39 -20.43 8.63 -14.14
C THR A 39 -20.15 8.36 -15.62
N TYR A 40 -18.88 8.24 -16.00
CA TYR A 40 -18.48 7.90 -17.37
C TYR A 40 -18.71 6.41 -17.66
N GLU A 41 -18.52 5.55 -16.66
CA GLU A 41 -18.80 4.11 -16.77
C GLU A 41 -20.27 3.84 -17.03
N ILE A 42 -21.16 4.46 -16.24
CA ILE A 42 -22.61 4.34 -16.40
C ILE A 42 -23.06 4.88 -17.76
N ALA A 43 -22.53 6.03 -18.19
CA ALA A 43 -22.84 6.62 -19.49
C ALA A 43 -22.37 5.75 -20.66
N GLY A 44 -21.20 5.10 -20.54
CA GLY A 44 -20.66 4.17 -21.53
C GLY A 44 -21.44 2.85 -21.61
N GLY A 45 -21.87 2.31 -20.46
CA GLY A 45 -22.68 1.08 -20.39
C GLY A 45 -24.06 1.22 -21.04
N ALA A 46 -24.69 2.40 -20.96
CA ALA A 46 -25.98 2.69 -21.58
C ALA A 46 -26.01 2.50 -23.12
N GLY A 47 -24.85 2.52 -23.80
CA GLY A 47 -24.73 2.28 -25.24
C GLY A 47 -24.63 0.80 -25.65
N HIS A 48 -24.38 -0.13 -24.71
CA HIS A 48 -24.08 -1.54 -25.01
C HIS A 48 -25.21 -2.53 -24.62
N HIS A 49 -26.33 -2.07 -24.06
CA HIS A 49 -27.44 -2.91 -23.59
C HIS A 49 -28.36 -3.50 -24.69
N ALA A 50 -27.91 -3.63 -25.94
CA ALA A 50 -28.73 -4.17 -27.01
C ALA A 50 -28.65 -5.69 -27.23
N GLU A 51 -27.68 -6.43 -26.66
CA GLU A 51 -27.63 -7.89 -26.82
C GLU A 51 -27.15 -8.64 -25.57
N GLY A 52 -28.00 -9.54 -25.06
CA GLY A 52 -27.57 -10.69 -24.25
C GLY A 52 -27.70 -10.53 -22.73
N VAL A 53 -28.88 -10.85 -22.18
CA VAL A 53 -29.07 -11.13 -20.76
C VAL A 53 -28.35 -12.43 -20.41
N LEU A 54 -27.17 -12.31 -19.82
CA LEU A 54 -26.62 -13.31 -18.90
C LEU A 54 -26.67 -12.67 -17.51
N HIS A 55 -27.07 -13.45 -16.50
CA HIS A 55 -27.05 -13.01 -15.10
C HIS A 55 -25.67 -12.46 -14.76
N ASP A 56 -25.56 -11.14 -14.73
CA ASP A 56 -24.38 -10.44 -14.25
C ASP A 56 -24.30 -10.75 -12.76
N GLU A 57 -23.24 -11.42 -12.33
CA GLU A 57 -22.87 -11.46 -10.92
C GLU A 57 -22.67 -10.01 -10.51
N GLN A 58 -23.68 -9.39 -9.91
CA GLN A 58 -23.55 -8.08 -9.28
C GLN A 58 -22.41 -8.18 -8.27
N VAL A 59 -21.22 -7.74 -8.68
CA VAL A 59 -20.05 -7.66 -7.83
C VAL A 59 -20.43 -6.71 -6.70
N TRP A 60 -20.50 -7.24 -5.49
CA TRP A 60 -20.92 -6.47 -4.33
C TRP A 60 -20.02 -5.24 -4.16
N ALA A 61 -20.63 -4.07 -4.03
CA ALA A 61 -19.98 -2.81 -3.69
C ALA A 61 -20.75 -2.14 -2.54
N PRO A 62 -20.06 -1.49 -1.59
CA PRO A 62 -20.71 -0.70 -0.54
C PRO A 62 -21.61 0.40 -1.12
N GLU A 63 -22.76 0.66 -0.50
CA GLU A 63 -23.59 1.80 -0.87
C GLU A 63 -22.88 3.14 -0.59
N ASP A 64 -23.21 4.15 -1.39
CA ASP A 64 -22.63 5.48 -1.25
C ASP A 64 -22.95 6.13 0.11
N GLY A 65 -22.08 7.05 0.51
CA GLY A 65 -22.20 7.78 1.76
C GLY A 65 -21.63 7.00 2.95
N GLY A 66 -22.50 6.62 3.89
CA GLY A 66 -22.10 6.10 5.20
C GLY A 66 -21.42 4.73 5.13
N GLU A 67 -21.97 3.82 4.32
CA GLU A 67 -21.45 2.45 4.20
C GLU A 67 -20.08 2.42 3.52
N ARG A 68 -19.93 3.06 2.35
CA ARG A 68 -18.63 3.23 1.67
C ARG A 68 -17.58 3.86 2.59
N THR A 69 -17.94 4.88 3.36
CA THR A 69 -17.02 5.51 4.32
C THR A 69 -16.60 4.55 5.42
N PHE A 70 -17.55 3.80 6.02
CA PHE A 70 -17.26 2.82 7.06
C PHE A 70 -16.29 1.74 6.57
N TYR A 71 -16.56 1.13 5.41
CA TYR A 71 -15.68 0.11 4.86
C TYR A 71 -14.32 0.66 4.45
N THR A 72 -14.25 1.89 3.94
CA THR A 72 -12.97 2.57 3.65
C THR A 72 -12.13 2.75 4.91
N VAL A 73 -12.74 3.19 6.01
CA VAL A 73 -12.04 3.39 7.29
C VAL A 73 -11.54 2.09 7.86
N ILE A 74 -12.41 1.06 7.99
CA ILE A 74 -12.02 -0.21 8.60
C ILE A 74 -10.97 -0.94 7.75
N ASN A 75 -11.09 -0.89 6.41
CA ASN A 75 -10.10 -1.46 5.50
C ASN A 75 -8.75 -0.74 5.63
N SER A 76 -8.74 0.59 5.65
CA SER A 76 -7.51 1.38 5.80
C SER A 76 -6.82 1.11 7.14
N VAL A 77 -7.59 0.98 8.23
CA VAL A 77 -7.07 0.59 9.55
C VAL A 77 -6.50 -0.82 9.53
N ALA A 78 -7.21 -1.79 8.95
CA ALA A 78 -6.75 -3.17 8.86
C ALA A 78 -5.44 -3.28 8.06
N VAL A 79 -5.36 -2.62 6.90
CA VAL A 79 -4.16 -2.52 6.07
C VAL A 79 -3.02 -1.83 6.84
N GLY A 80 -3.33 -0.74 7.54
CA GLY A 80 -2.40 -0.02 8.40
C GLY A 80 -1.76 -0.91 9.47
N VAL A 81 -2.59 -1.67 10.19
CA VAL A 81 -2.14 -2.62 11.22
C VAL A 81 -1.31 -3.75 10.60
N GLY A 82 -1.75 -4.30 9.46
CA GLY A 82 -1.02 -5.34 8.74
C GLY A 82 0.40 -4.92 8.34
N PHE A 83 0.54 -3.76 7.70
CA PHE A 83 1.87 -3.22 7.37
C PHE A 83 2.67 -2.80 8.61
N GLY A 84 2.00 -2.32 9.67
CA GLY A 84 2.63 -2.04 10.96
C GLY A 84 3.25 -3.29 11.60
N LEU A 85 2.60 -4.45 11.49
CA LEU A 85 3.14 -5.74 11.95
C LEU A 85 4.40 -6.12 11.18
N LEU A 86 4.41 -5.93 9.86
CA LEU A 86 5.59 -6.20 9.03
C LEU A 86 6.77 -5.32 9.43
N LEU A 87 6.60 -3.99 9.55
CA LEU A 87 7.68 -3.09 9.94
C LEU A 87 8.23 -3.41 11.34
N THR A 88 7.33 -3.63 12.30
CA THR A 88 7.72 -3.91 13.69
C THR A 88 8.40 -5.27 13.84
N ALA A 89 8.03 -6.27 13.02
CA ALA A 89 8.77 -7.52 12.92
C ALA A 89 10.21 -7.27 12.41
N CYS A 90 10.39 -6.49 11.33
CA CYS A 90 11.72 -6.13 10.83
C CYS A 90 12.58 -5.38 11.86
N TYR A 91 11.97 -4.53 12.70
CA TYR A 91 12.67 -3.82 13.77
C TYR A 91 13.29 -4.74 14.82
N THR A 92 12.72 -5.93 15.05
CA THR A 92 13.28 -6.89 16.01
C THR A 92 14.62 -7.48 15.57
N LEU A 93 14.94 -7.43 14.28
CA LEU A 93 16.21 -7.87 13.71
C LEU A 93 17.31 -6.80 13.86
N ARG A 94 16.97 -5.61 14.36
CA ARG A 94 17.88 -4.47 14.51
C ARG A 94 18.23 -4.25 15.98
N ARG A 95 19.46 -3.76 16.24
CA ARG A 95 19.90 -3.38 17.59
C ARG A 95 19.18 -2.13 18.11
N SER A 96 18.91 -1.17 17.23
CA SER A 96 18.19 0.05 17.57
C SER A 96 17.42 0.56 16.34
N VAL A 97 16.32 1.26 16.60
CA VAL A 97 15.49 1.90 15.59
C VAL A 97 15.35 3.35 16.00
N THR A 98 15.73 4.27 15.13
CA THR A 98 15.51 5.72 15.31
C THR A 98 14.32 6.17 14.46
N LEU A 99 13.74 7.33 14.76
CA LEU A 99 12.68 7.91 13.92
C LEU A 99 13.12 8.06 12.46
N ARG A 100 14.37 8.50 12.23
CA ARG A 100 14.96 8.58 10.88
C ARG A 100 14.99 7.23 10.19
N SER A 101 15.37 6.16 10.90
CA SER A 101 15.33 4.82 10.30
C SER A 101 13.91 4.35 10.01
N GLY A 102 12.94 4.70 10.87
CA GLY A 102 11.52 4.42 10.64
C GLY A 102 10.99 5.06 9.37
N VAL A 103 11.36 6.31 9.10
CA VAL A 103 11.02 7.01 7.85
C VAL A 103 11.60 6.28 6.63
N TRP A 104 12.86 5.83 6.69
CA TRP A 104 13.46 5.04 5.60
C TRP A 104 12.79 3.68 5.41
N TRP A 105 12.37 3.03 6.48
CA TRP A 105 11.57 1.80 6.41
C TRP A 105 10.20 2.05 5.80
N GLY A 106 9.55 3.17 6.14
CA GLY A 106 8.32 3.62 5.50
C GLY A 106 8.50 3.83 4.00
N PHE A 107 9.53 4.58 3.60
CA PHE A 107 9.87 4.80 2.19
C PHE A 107 10.16 3.49 1.44
N ALA A 108 10.90 2.57 2.06
CA ALA A 108 11.15 1.25 1.48
C ALA A 108 9.85 0.45 1.29
N GLY A 109 8.94 0.47 2.27
CA GLY A 109 7.63 -0.15 2.15
C GLY A 109 6.79 0.46 1.03
N PHE A 110 6.75 1.79 0.93
CA PHE A 110 6.11 2.48 -0.20
C PHE A 110 6.71 2.04 -1.54
N ALA A 111 8.04 1.99 -1.64
CA ALA A 111 8.74 1.60 -2.85
C ALA A 111 8.37 0.17 -3.29
N VAL A 112 8.30 -0.75 -2.33
CA VAL A 112 8.01 -2.18 -2.54
C VAL A 112 6.55 -2.41 -2.93
N PHE A 113 5.60 -1.87 -2.17
CA PHE A 113 4.18 -2.24 -2.29
C PHE A 113 3.39 -1.35 -3.25
N HIS A 114 3.87 -0.14 -3.54
CA HIS A 114 3.12 0.85 -4.32
C HIS A 114 3.92 1.38 -5.50
N LEU A 115 5.12 1.94 -5.27
CA LEU A 115 5.85 2.63 -6.33
C LEU A 115 6.29 1.69 -7.45
N ALA A 116 7.02 0.62 -7.12
CA ALA A 116 7.53 -0.30 -8.15
C ALA A 116 6.36 -0.98 -8.91
N PRO A 117 5.35 -1.57 -8.25
CA PRO A 117 4.20 -2.12 -8.98
C PRO A 117 3.50 -1.08 -9.88
N ALA A 118 3.31 0.16 -9.41
CA ALA A 118 2.63 1.20 -10.17
C ALA A 118 3.37 1.65 -11.45
N LEU A 119 4.67 1.37 -11.57
CA LEU A 119 5.40 1.62 -12.82
C LEU A 119 4.96 0.70 -13.98
N GLY A 120 4.38 -0.46 -13.66
CA GLY A 120 3.82 -1.37 -14.67
C GLY A 120 2.30 -1.45 -14.63
N LEU A 121 1.72 -1.51 -13.43
CA LEU A 121 0.28 -1.56 -13.19
C LEU A 121 -0.13 -0.33 -12.35
N PRO A 122 -0.28 0.85 -12.96
CA PRO A 122 -0.74 2.04 -12.25
C PRO A 122 -2.16 1.81 -11.70
N PRO A 123 -2.57 2.55 -10.64
CA PRO A 123 -3.94 2.49 -10.14
C PRO A 123 -4.96 2.78 -11.25
N GLU A 124 -5.98 1.93 -11.34
CA GLU A 124 -7.03 1.96 -12.37
C GLU A 124 -8.29 2.63 -11.82
N LEU A 125 -8.99 3.38 -12.67
CA LEU A 125 -10.32 3.94 -12.39
C LEU A 125 -11.43 2.93 -12.72
N PRO A 126 -12.62 3.08 -12.12
CA PRO A 126 -13.83 2.39 -12.61
C PRO A 126 -14.04 2.62 -14.11
N GLY A 127 -14.47 1.58 -14.84
CA GLY A 127 -14.65 1.62 -16.30
C GLY A 127 -13.36 1.56 -17.13
N ASP A 128 -12.20 1.32 -16.54
CA ASP A 128 -10.94 1.08 -17.27
C ASP A 128 -10.86 -0.35 -17.83
N ALA A 129 -10.40 -0.47 -19.07
CA ALA A 129 -10.06 -1.78 -19.61
C ALA A 129 -8.82 -2.33 -18.88
N ALA A 130 -8.98 -3.50 -18.27
CA ALA A 130 -7.91 -4.15 -17.52
C ALA A 130 -7.74 -5.61 -17.94
N ALA A 131 -6.52 -6.14 -17.77
CA ALA A 131 -6.26 -7.56 -17.97
C ALA A 131 -7.05 -8.43 -16.96
N GLY A 132 -6.90 -9.76 -17.00
CA GLY A 132 -7.47 -10.60 -15.94
C GLY A 132 -6.92 -10.26 -14.55
N VAL A 133 -7.77 -10.24 -13.52
CA VAL A 133 -7.35 -9.91 -12.14
C VAL A 133 -6.25 -10.86 -11.64
N GLY A 134 -6.37 -12.16 -11.92
CA GLY A 134 -5.40 -13.17 -11.47
C GLY A 134 -3.99 -12.98 -12.04
N VAL A 135 -3.86 -12.56 -13.31
CA VAL A 135 -2.56 -12.32 -13.93
C VAL A 135 -1.91 -11.03 -13.40
N ARG A 136 -2.72 -9.97 -13.18
CA ARG A 136 -2.25 -8.72 -12.54
C ARG A 136 -1.77 -8.98 -11.12
N GLN A 137 -2.52 -9.75 -10.32
CA GLN A 137 -2.14 -10.13 -8.96
C GLN A 137 -0.82 -10.92 -8.95
N THR A 138 -0.65 -11.87 -9.85
CA THR A 138 0.59 -12.66 -9.97
C THR A 138 1.77 -11.75 -10.27
N TRP A 139 1.64 -10.86 -11.26
CA TRP A 139 2.70 -9.91 -11.61
C TRP A 139 2.99 -8.93 -10.47
N TRP A 140 1.97 -8.46 -9.76
CA TRP A 140 2.11 -7.57 -8.61
C TRP A 140 2.92 -8.25 -7.50
N VAL A 141 2.58 -9.49 -7.12
CA VAL A 141 3.30 -10.24 -6.08
C VAL A 141 4.77 -10.46 -6.48
N LEU A 142 5.02 -10.83 -7.74
CA LEU A 142 6.39 -11.01 -8.23
C LEU A 142 7.19 -9.70 -8.17
N THR A 143 6.58 -8.58 -8.55
CA THR A 143 7.21 -7.25 -8.50
C THR A 143 7.52 -6.83 -7.07
N VAL A 144 6.58 -7.05 -6.14
CA VAL A 144 6.75 -6.80 -4.71
C VAL A 144 7.91 -7.63 -4.14
N LEU A 145 7.93 -8.93 -4.38
CA LEU A 145 8.98 -9.83 -3.88
C LEU A 145 10.35 -9.47 -4.47
N ALA A 146 10.42 -9.26 -5.78
CA ALA A 146 11.65 -8.88 -6.46
C ALA A 146 12.19 -7.54 -5.93
N THR A 147 11.31 -6.56 -5.72
CA THR A 147 11.69 -5.25 -5.17
C THR A 147 12.15 -5.35 -3.72
N ALA A 148 11.43 -6.11 -2.89
CA ALA A 148 11.78 -6.31 -1.48
C ALA A 148 13.15 -7.00 -1.31
N ILE A 149 13.40 -8.07 -2.08
CA ILE A 149 14.68 -8.80 -2.07
C ILE A 149 15.78 -7.91 -2.65
N GLY A 150 15.52 -7.22 -3.76
CA GLY A 150 16.49 -6.35 -4.42
C GLY A 150 16.93 -5.21 -3.51
N LEU A 151 15.99 -4.50 -2.88
CA LEU A 151 16.29 -3.47 -1.88
C LEU A 151 17.03 -4.04 -0.67
N SER A 152 16.67 -5.25 -0.22
CA SER A 152 17.38 -5.92 0.88
C SER A 152 18.86 -6.17 0.52
N ILE A 153 19.14 -6.64 -0.70
CA ILE A 153 20.52 -6.80 -1.19
C ILE A 153 21.22 -5.42 -1.26
N LEU A 154 20.55 -4.41 -1.81
CA LEU A 154 21.08 -3.05 -1.95
C LEU A 154 21.37 -2.35 -0.62
N VAL A 155 20.65 -2.68 0.45
CA VAL A 155 20.86 -2.06 1.77
C VAL A 155 21.80 -2.88 2.64
N PHE A 156 21.63 -4.21 2.68
CA PHE A 156 22.27 -5.05 3.70
C PHE A 156 23.53 -5.79 3.24
N GLN A 157 23.70 -6.05 1.93
CA GLN A 157 24.86 -6.82 1.46
C GLN A 157 26.10 -5.93 1.30
N PRO A 158 27.27 -6.25 1.89
CA PRO A 158 28.48 -5.43 1.74
C PRO A 158 29.18 -5.63 0.38
N ALA A 159 28.99 -6.79 -0.24
CA ALA A 159 29.63 -7.14 -1.50
C ALA A 159 29.10 -6.27 -2.66
N ARG A 160 29.97 -5.43 -3.25
CA ARG A 160 29.59 -4.51 -4.34
C ARG A 160 29.05 -5.22 -5.58
N TYR A 161 29.57 -6.39 -5.91
CA TYR A 161 29.10 -7.16 -7.07
C TYR A 161 27.64 -7.65 -6.90
N LEU A 162 27.21 -7.96 -5.67
CA LEU A 162 25.82 -8.33 -5.39
C LEU A 162 24.85 -7.15 -5.53
N LYS A 163 25.34 -5.90 -5.45
CA LYS A 163 24.49 -4.73 -5.68
C LYS A 163 23.91 -4.73 -7.09
N LEU A 164 24.69 -5.16 -8.08
CA LEU A 164 24.21 -5.31 -9.46
C LEU A 164 23.06 -6.34 -9.54
N ALA A 165 23.16 -7.45 -8.81
CA ALA A 165 22.07 -8.42 -8.72
C ALA A 165 20.82 -7.83 -8.05
N GLY A 166 20.98 -6.98 -7.02
CA GLY A 166 19.88 -6.27 -6.39
C GLY A 166 19.16 -5.30 -7.34
N VAL A 167 19.91 -4.51 -8.12
CA VAL A 167 19.33 -3.64 -9.16
C VAL A 167 18.65 -4.46 -10.24
N ALA A 168 19.32 -5.50 -10.74
CA ALA A 168 18.77 -6.38 -11.76
C ALA A 168 17.44 -6.99 -11.31
N LEU A 169 17.34 -7.41 -10.05
CA LEU A 169 16.11 -7.98 -9.51
C LEU A 169 14.96 -6.97 -9.44
N ILE A 170 15.23 -5.71 -9.07
CA ILE A 170 14.21 -4.64 -9.09
C ILE A 170 13.74 -4.37 -10.53
N VAL A 171 14.65 -4.37 -11.50
CA VAL A 171 14.34 -4.05 -12.89
C VAL A 171 13.64 -5.21 -13.61
N LEU A 172 13.91 -6.45 -13.21
CA LEU A 172 13.49 -7.66 -13.91
C LEU A 172 11.97 -7.72 -14.21
N PRO A 173 11.05 -7.48 -13.25
CA PRO A 173 9.60 -7.52 -13.52
C PRO A 173 9.17 -6.52 -14.59
N HIS A 174 9.85 -5.38 -14.69
CA HIS A 174 9.55 -4.32 -15.65
C HIS A 174 10.05 -4.66 -17.06
N LEU A 175 11.07 -5.51 -17.20
CA LEU A 175 11.54 -5.99 -18.50
C LEU A 175 10.57 -6.98 -19.14
N PHE A 176 9.91 -7.81 -18.33
CA PHE A 176 8.85 -8.70 -18.80
C PHE A 176 7.56 -7.92 -19.14
N GLY A 177 7.38 -6.75 -18.55
CA GLY A 177 6.19 -5.92 -18.73
C GLY A 177 5.02 -6.40 -17.88
N ALA A 178 4.15 -5.47 -17.53
CA ALA A 178 2.91 -5.79 -16.85
C ALA A 178 1.86 -6.34 -17.82
N PRO A 179 0.97 -7.25 -17.37
CA PRO A 179 -0.14 -7.73 -18.17
C PRO A 179 -1.03 -6.59 -18.63
N GLN A 180 -1.23 -6.47 -19.94
CA GLN A 180 -2.08 -5.44 -20.57
C GLN A 180 -3.45 -6.01 -20.95
N PRO A 181 -4.50 -5.18 -21.01
CA PRO A 181 -5.78 -5.59 -21.58
C PRO A 181 -5.64 -5.89 -23.08
N GLU A 182 -6.52 -6.73 -23.62
CA GLU A 182 -6.57 -7.01 -25.07
C GLU A 182 -6.96 -5.76 -25.87
N VAL A 183 -7.88 -4.97 -25.32
CA VAL A 183 -8.30 -3.68 -25.86
C VAL A 183 -7.90 -2.61 -24.87
N HIS A 184 -7.14 -1.62 -25.35
CA HIS A 184 -6.74 -0.49 -24.52
C HIS A 184 -7.83 0.58 -24.56
N GLY A 185 -8.18 1.14 -23.41
CA GLY A 185 -9.13 2.22 -23.32
C GLY A 185 -9.68 2.38 -21.91
N GLY A 186 -10.27 3.54 -21.66
CA GLY A 186 -11.12 3.75 -20.50
C GLY A 186 -12.12 4.84 -20.80
N LEU A 187 -13.22 4.82 -20.07
CA LEU A 187 -14.38 5.67 -20.33
C LEU A 187 -14.19 7.09 -19.78
N ALA A 188 -13.36 7.23 -18.75
CA ALA A 188 -13.02 8.52 -18.13
C ALA A 188 -11.94 9.30 -18.92
N PRO A 189 -11.96 10.66 -18.87
CA PRO A 189 -10.93 11.50 -19.48
C PRO A 189 -9.51 11.21 -18.96
N ASP A 190 -8.51 11.36 -19.82
CA ASP A 190 -7.10 11.10 -19.50
C ASP A 190 -6.54 12.00 -18.38
N ASP A 191 -7.06 13.22 -18.26
CA ASP A 191 -6.70 14.14 -17.18
C ASP A 191 -7.14 13.60 -15.81
N LEU A 192 -8.36 13.04 -15.73
CA LEU A 192 -8.88 12.43 -14.50
C LEU A 192 -8.09 11.17 -14.13
N ARG A 193 -7.77 10.33 -15.11
CA ARG A 193 -6.90 9.16 -14.95
C ARG A 193 -5.52 9.54 -14.39
N SER A 194 -4.88 10.52 -15.00
CA SER A 194 -3.54 10.98 -14.59
C SER A 194 -3.56 11.57 -13.19
N ALA A 195 -4.58 12.37 -12.86
CA ALA A 195 -4.79 12.90 -11.52
C ALA A 195 -5.01 11.79 -10.49
N PHE A 196 -5.78 10.76 -10.83
CA PHE A 196 -6.05 9.61 -9.95
C PHE A 196 -4.78 8.81 -9.64
N ILE A 197 -3.95 8.52 -10.66
CA ILE A 197 -2.67 7.81 -10.49
C ILE A 197 -1.77 8.58 -9.51
N LEU A 198 -1.58 9.87 -9.75
CA LEU A 198 -0.72 10.71 -8.90
C LEU A 198 -1.28 10.84 -7.48
N THR A 199 -2.57 11.09 -7.34
CA THR A 199 -3.24 11.25 -6.04
C THR A 199 -3.18 9.98 -5.22
N SER A 200 -3.38 8.83 -5.85
CA SER A 200 -3.25 7.51 -5.21
C SER A 200 -1.81 7.24 -4.75
N LEU A 201 -0.81 7.54 -5.57
CA LEU A 201 0.59 7.38 -5.20
C LEU A 201 1.00 8.30 -4.05
N ILE A 202 0.60 9.57 -4.09
CA ILE A 202 0.88 10.55 -3.03
C ILE A 202 0.20 10.13 -1.73
N SER A 203 -1.06 9.71 -1.77
CA SER A 203 -1.80 9.26 -0.58
C SER A 203 -1.11 8.07 0.09
N ASN A 204 -0.68 7.09 -0.70
CA ASN A 204 0.06 5.93 -0.20
C ASN A 204 1.46 6.32 0.31
N ALA A 205 2.16 7.25 -0.34
CA ALA A 205 3.44 7.76 0.15
C ALA A 205 3.28 8.42 1.53
N ILE A 206 2.27 9.28 1.72
CA ILE A 206 1.96 9.90 3.00
C ILE A 206 1.71 8.83 4.06
N PHE A 207 0.84 7.85 3.76
CA PHE A 207 0.54 6.74 4.67
C PHE A 207 1.80 6.00 5.12
N TRP A 208 2.68 5.62 4.19
CA TRP A 208 3.89 4.88 4.50
C TRP A 208 4.90 5.69 5.32
N MET A 209 5.02 6.99 5.05
CA MET A 209 5.89 7.88 5.82
C MET A 209 5.39 8.06 7.25
N VAL A 210 4.08 8.25 7.42
CA VAL A 210 3.42 8.32 8.73
C VAL A 210 3.56 7.00 9.48
N LEU A 211 3.27 5.87 8.82
CA LEU A 211 3.41 4.53 9.40
C LEU A 211 4.85 4.26 9.85
N GLY A 212 5.84 4.58 9.02
CA GLY A 212 7.25 4.44 9.34
C GLY A 212 7.67 5.28 10.57
N LEU A 213 7.23 6.53 10.64
CA LEU A 213 7.49 7.42 11.75
C LEU A 213 6.83 6.93 13.05
N LEU A 214 5.51 6.67 13.01
CA LEU A 214 4.73 6.25 14.17
C LEU A 214 5.18 4.87 14.69
N SER A 215 5.45 3.92 13.79
CA SER A 215 5.92 2.59 14.19
C SER A 215 7.25 2.66 14.91
N ALA A 216 8.21 3.45 14.42
CA ALA A 216 9.49 3.65 15.11
C ALA A 216 9.32 4.36 16.46
N PHE A 217 8.44 5.37 16.53
CA PHE A 217 8.13 6.08 17.77
C PHE A 217 7.57 5.14 18.84
N PHE A 218 6.47 4.44 18.55
CA PHE A 218 5.82 3.54 19.51
C PHE A 218 6.72 2.33 19.86
N PHE A 219 7.50 1.81 18.90
CA PHE A 219 8.42 0.70 19.15
C PHE A 219 9.50 1.07 20.19
N ASN A 220 9.97 2.32 20.20
CA ASN A 220 10.95 2.78 21.17
C ASN A 220 10.31 3.03 22.55
N GLN A 221 9.16 3.72 22.58
CA GLN A 221 8.45 4.03 23.82
C GLN A 221 8.06 2.78 24.61
N ILE A 222 7.50 1.76 23.93
CA ILE A 222 7.11 0.50 24.58
C ILE A 222 8.34 -0.31 25.02
N GLY A 223 9.51 -0.08 24.42
CA GLY A 223 10.78 -0.69 24.82
C GLY A 223 11.39 -0.07 26.08
N GLU A 224 11.29 1.26 26.23
CA GLU A 224 11.92 2.02 27.32
C GLU A 224 11.26 1.84 28.69
N GLN A 225 9.97 1.48 28.74
CA GLN A 225 9.24 1.30 30.00
C GLN A 225 9.86 0.24 30.94
N LYS A 226 10.66 -0.71 30.44
CA LYS A 226 11.36 -1.70 31.29
C LYS A 226 12.52 -1.09 32.08
N SER A 227 13.27 -0.14 31.50
CA SER A 227 14.48 0.41 32.13
C SER A 227 14.16 1.36 33.28
N ALA A 228 13.10 2.15 33.15
CA ALA A 228 12.68 3.11 34.18
C ALA A 228 12.04 2.43 35.41
N THR A 229 11.29 1.35 35.22
CA THR A 229 10.68 0.59 36.33
C THR A 229 11.70 -0.23 37.09
N THR A 230 12.67 -0.86 36.42
CA THR A 230 13.73 -1.63 37.11
C THR A 230 14.65 -0.72 37.95
N GLN A 231 14.95 0.50 37.52
CA GLN A 231 15.75 1.44 38.32
C GLN A 231 15.00 2.00 39.55
N ARG A 232 13.67 2.04 39.53
CA ARG A 232 12.85 2.48 40.68
C ARG A 232 12.67 1.42 41.76
N VAL A 233 12.83 0.13 41.45
CA VAL A 233 12.65 -0.97 42.42
C VAL A 233 13.97 -1.31 43.13
N VAL A 234 15.10 -0.83 42.62
CA VAL A 234 16.45 -1.06 43.18
C VAL A 234 16.96 0.14 44.01
N ARG A 235 16.13 1.19 44.18
CA ARG A 235 16.35 2.30 45.11
C ARG A 235 15.31 2.26 46.21
#